data_AF-A0AAD7V9X3-F1
#
_entry.id   AF-A0AAD7V9X3-F1
#
_cell.length_a   1.000
_cell.length_b   1.000
_cell.length_c   1.000
_cell.angle_alpha   90.00
_cell.angle_beta   90.00
_cell.angle_gamma   90.00
#
_symmetry.space_group_name_H-M   'P 1'
#
loop_
_entity.id
_entity.type
_entity.pdbx_description
1 polymer ?
#
loop_
_entity_poly.entity_id
_entity_poly.type
_entity_poly.pdbx_seq_one_letter_code
_entity_poly.pdbx_strand_id
1 'polypeptide(L)'
;MSVVPSPPSSCPSSSAAPFSNNMRYEVILEAPTAAAQKSEDLPLTYLNKGQMYGLSITDAEEFEGDISTTVSIMFHDESHRKVAVDFWKFWLSQQKDPDNARAIDIDTTHSNGVYNIECPYFDGISFRWNGKAGVSINIRFNFLSTDFSRIKGVKGIPLRLHVASQAVAAESTPLERCYCQIKLFRDKGAERKNKDDARHIEKQLEKLRGKNGEPHPMWLGYLQTQPYTVLCAFASSSPPPLTHPHHLLQQQQQQYHDHYRRFNEHTTVSSLPMTPTTTTQGVGVKRPYDMTPGGGVTIPPPPSSAAAQHQQPYFMPPTVTDMDPSYVPQQRRRTAKLCLFAKLPNEHLHRAIYLEELTVEDLKDKLASKMGHENSSQIKEVVRRVAGKEDVVVQIDDTVVSDMPEEQVLEVETKSNDNDDSLTLMLLY
;
A
#
# COMPACT_ATOMS: atom_id res chain seq x y z
N MET A 1 50.63 30.51 5.23
CA MET A 1 49.27 30.99 4.88
C MET A 1 48.93 30.38 3.54
N SER A 2 47.88 29.57 3.45
CA SER A 2 47.52 28.86 2.23
C SER A 2 46.26 29.49 1.64
N VAL A 3 46.35 29.98 0.40
CA VAL A 3 45.24 30.66 -0.28
C VAL A 3 44.28 29.61 -0.83
N VAL A 4 43.02 29.66 -0.40
CA VAL A 4 41.94 28.84 -0.97
C VAL A 4 41.38 29.58 -2.19
N PRO A 5 41.32 28.97 -3.39
CA PRO A 5 40.75 29.62 -4.56
C PRO A 5 39.22 29.74 -4.43
N SER A 6 38.67 30.89 -4.81
CA SER A 6 37.22 31.11 -4.88
C SER A 6 36.58 30.27 -5.99
N PRO A 7 35.32 29.84 -5.84
CA PRO A 7 34.59 29.14 -6.91
C PRO A 7 34.33 30.08 -8.10
N PRO A 8 34.30 29.57 -9.34
CA PRO A 8 34.10 30.39 -10.54
C PRO A 8 32.69 30.97 -10.59
N SER A 9 32.59 32.30 -10.68
CA SER A 9 31.34 33.05 -10.74
C SER A 9 30.71 33.05 -12.13
N SER A 10 30.20 31.88 -12.55
CA SER A 10 29.36 31.73 -13.75
C SER A 10 28.44 30.51 -13.62
N CYS A 11 27.29 30.66 -12.95
CA CYS A 11 26.23 29.66 -13.04
C CYS A 11 25.67 29.65 -14.47
N PRO A 12 25.72 28.52 -15.21
CA PRO A 12 24.93 28.41 -16.44
C PRO A 12 23.45 28.47 -16.06
N SER A 13 22.71 29.40 -16.66
CA SER A 13 21.28 29.59 -16.41
C SER A 13 20.51 28.31 -16.73
N SER A 14 19.84 27.77 -15.71
CA SER A 14 18.95 26.59 -15.73
C SER A 14 18.76 25.91 -17.10
N SER A 15 19.65 24.98 -17.44
CA SER A 15 19.34 23.96 -18.45
C SER A 15 18.18 23.14 -17.91
N ALA A 16 16.98 23.38 -18.46
CA ALA A 16 15.71 22.94 -17.86
C ALA A 16 15.73 21.48 -17.42
N ALA A 17 15.28 21.22 -16.19
CA ALA A 17 14.95 19.87 -15.77
C ALA A 17 13.90 19.30 -16.76
N PRO A 18 14.00 18.03 -17.18
CA PRO A 18 13.15 17.46 -18.24
C PRO A 18 11.66 17.33 -17.86
N PHE A 19 11.27 17.80 -16.68
CA PHE A 19 9.91 17.84 -16.17
C PHE A 19 9.48 19.30 -16.04
N SER A 20 9.02 19.90 -17.14
CA SER A 20 8.49 21.25 -17.18
C SER A 20 7.12 21.31 -16.50
N ASN A 21 7.13 21.41 -15.16
CA ASN A 21 5.93 21.55 -14.34
C ASN A 21 5.32 22.94 -14.56
N ASN A 22 4.40 23.07 -15.53
CA ASN A 22 3.53 24.24 -15.65
C ASN A 22 2.40 24.16 -14.60
N MET A 23 2.79 24.05 -13.33
CA MET A 23 1.93 24.04 -12.15
C MET A 23 2.06 25.37 -11.43
N ARG A 24 0.98 25.82 -10.80
CA ARG A 24 0.96 27.02 -9.96
C ARG A 24 1.74 26.82 -8.67
N TYR A 25 1.58 25.67 -8.00
CA TYR A 25 2.23 25.40 -6.73
C TYR A 25 3.53 24.61 -6.95
N GLU A 26 4.68 25.26 -6.81
CA GLU A 26 5.96 24.55 -6.75
C GLU A 26 6.09 23.88 -5.37
N VAL A 27 6.49 22.60 -5.37
CA VAL A 27 6.68 21.81 -4.15
C VAL A 27 8.05 21.12 -4.20
N ILE A 28 8.88 21.39 -3.20
CA ILE A 28 10.26 20.90 -3.10
C ILE A 28 10.45 20.12 -1.81
N LEU A 29 10.87 18.86 -1.94
CA LEU A 29 11.32 18.01 -0.84
C LEU A 29 12.83 18.18 -0.65
N GLU A 30 13.26 18.53 0.57
CA GLU A 30 14.65 18.75 0.96
C GLU A 30 15.43 17.44 1.16
N ALA A 31 15.47 16.61 0.10
CA ALA A 31 16.27 15.39 0.02
C ALA A 31 16.75 15.18 -1.42
N PRO A 32 17.99 14.70 -1.63
CA PRO A 32 18.56 14.58 -2.96
C PRO A 32 17.96 13.41 -3.76
N THR A 33 17.87 13.59 -5.08
CA THR A 33 17.40 12.53 -5.99
C THR A 33 18.38 11.35 -6.02
N ALA A 34 17.84 10.15 -6.26
CA ALA A 34 18.64 8.93 -6.28
C ALA A 34 19.67 8.90 -7.41
N ALA A 35 20.90 8.48 -7.10
CA ALA A 35 22.05 8.58 -8.00
C ALA A 35 22.03 7.64 -9.23
N ALA A 36 21.00 6.80 -9.38
CA ALA A 36 20.83 5.91 -10.53
C ALA A 36 19.40 5.96 -11.08
N GLN A 37 19.08 7.06 -11.75
CA GLN A 37 17.86 7.27 -12.51
C GLN A 37 18.21 7.40 -13.99
N LYS A 38 17.44 6.76 -14.87
CA LYS A 38 17.53 7.07 -16.30
C LYS A 38 16.80 8.38 -16.61
N SER A 39 17.10 8.99 -17.76
CA SER A 39 16.39 10.18 -18.27
C SER A 39 14.89 9.95 -18.55
N GLU A 40 14.46 8.69 -18.65
CA GLU A 40 13.06 8.28 -18.85
C GLU A 40 12.28 8.06 -17.53
N ASP A 41 12.96 8.00 -16.38
CA ASP A 41 12.35 7.76 -15.07
C ASP A 41 12.00 9.08 -14.36
N LEU A 42 10.83 9.12 -13.68
CA LEU A 42 10.49 10.21 -12.75
C LEU A 42 11.42 10.21 -11.52
N PRO A 43 11.71 11.39 -10.92
CA PRO A 43 12.64 11.51 -9.80
C PRO A 43 12.20 10.67 -8.59
N LEU A 44 13.11 9.77 -8.21
CA LEU A 44 13.02 8.85 -7.09
C LEU A 44 13.94 9.28 -5.95
N THR A 45 13.37 9.48 -4.76
CA THR A 45 14.09 9.97 -3.58
C THR A 45 14.26 8.86 -2.55
N TYR A 46 15.46 8.73 -1.99
CA TYR A 46 15.73 7.76 -0.93
C TYR A 46 15.66 8.44 0.43
N LEU A 47 14.79 7.92 1.29
CA LEU A 47 14.44 8.49 2.59
C LEU A 47 14.64 7.44 3.70
N ASN A 48 14.82 7.91 4.93
CA ASN A 48 15.01 7.08 6.12
C ASN A 48 13.81 7.22 7.08
N LYS A 49 13.30 6.10 7.59
CA LYS A 49 12.23 6.06 8.59
C LYS A 49 12.66 6.80 9.87
N GLY A 50 11.79 7.67 10.39
CA GLY A 50 12.03 8.43 11.61
C GLY A 50 12.95 9.65 11.45
N GLN A 51 13.56 9.85 10.28
CA GLN A 51 14.29 11.08 9.98
C GLN A 51 13.30 12.19 9.57
N MET A 52 13.64 13.43 9.93
CA MET A 52 12.95 14.66 9.52
C MET A 52 13.39 15.10 8.12
N TYR A 53 12.44 15.62 7.33
CA TYR A 53 12.68 16.17 6.00
C TYR A 53 11.85 17.44 5.80
N GLY A 54 12.47 18.53 5.34
CA GLY A 54 11.75 19.73 4.93
C GLY A 54 10.97 19.50 3.64
N LEU A 55 9.79 20.12 3.56
CA LEU A 55 8.96 20.22 2.37
C LEU A 55 8.51 21.68 2.25
N SER A 56 9.07 22.41 1.28
CA SER A 56 8.69 23.78 0.97
C SER A 56 7.66 23.83 -0.16
N ILE A 57 6.73 24.78 -0.06
CA ILE A 57 5.68 25.02 -1.05
C ILE A 57 5.55 26.53 -1.27
N THR A 58 5.47 26.94 -2.53
CA THR A 58 5.32 28.34 -2.95
C THR A 58 4.25 28.46 -4.03
N ASP A 59 3.51 29.57 -4.02
CA ASP A 59 2.51 29.89 -5.02
C ASP A 59 3.09 30.85 -6.08
N ALA A 60 3.17 30.40 -7.33
CA ALA A 60 3.65 31.22 -8.45
C ALA A 60 2.73 32.41 -8.79
N GLU A 61 1.49 32.44 -8.27
CA GLU A 61 0.57 33.58 -8.36
C GLU A 61 0.63 34.54 -7.15
N GLU A 62 1.50 34.28 -6.14
CA GLU A 62 1.65 35.09 -4.91
C GLU A 62 0.31 35.42 -4.20
N PHE A 63 -0.64 34.49 -4.15
CA PHE A 63 -2.02 34.80 -3.75
C PHE A 63 -2.15 35.33 -2.30
N GLU A 64 -2.83 36.47 -2.16
CA GLU A 64 -3.12 37.12 -0.87
C GLU A 64 -4.30 36.46 -0.14
N GLY A 65 -4.18 35.16 0.13
CA GLY A 65 -5.19 34.40 0.87
C GLY A 65 -4.74 32.99 1.28
N ASP A 66 -5.65 32.27 1.91
CA ASP A 66 -5.46 30.87 2.34
C ASP A 66 -5.38 29.93 1.12
N ILE A 67 -4.35 29.08 1.10
CA ILE A 67 -4.29 27.84 0.32
C ILE A 67 -4.46 26.67 1.28
N SER A 68 -5.26 25.69 0.90
CA SER A 68 -5.39 24.40 1.57
C SER A 68 -4.52 23.38 0.84
N THR A 69 -3.69 22.65 1.59
CA THR A 69 -2.82 21.60 1.05
C THR A 69 -2.96 20.31 1.84
N THR A 70 -3.06 19.19 1.12
CA THR A 70 -2.98 17.83 1.69
C THR A 70 -1.72 17.13 1.17
N VAL A 71 -0.88 16.68 2.10
CA VAL A 71 0.30 15.83 1.83
C VAL A 71 -0.07 14.40 2.24
N SER A 72 0.12 13.44 1.34
CA SER A 72 -0.25 12.03 1.59
C SER A 72 0.70 11.02 0.95
N ILE A 73 0.62 9.76 1.40
CA ILE A 73 1.41 8.64 0.88
C ILE A 73 0.56 7.80 -0.07
N MET A 74 1.05 7.53 -1.28
CA MET A 74 0.40 6.63 -2.24
C MET A 74 1.31 5.53 -2.76
N PHE A 75 0.72 4.42 -3.19
CA PHE A 75 1.45 3.36 -3.91
C PHE A 75 1.74 3.79 -5.36
N HIS A 76 2.98 3.56 -5.82
CA HIS A 76 3.38 4.05 -7.14
C HIS A 76 2.79 3.22 -8.28
N ASP A 77 2.76 1.90 -8.13
CA ASP A 77 2.27 0.97 -9.14
C ASP A 77 0.74 0.83 -9.04
N GLU A 78 0.08 0.55 -10.16
CA GLU A 78 -1.39 0.52 -10.19
C GLU A 78 -1.99 -0.71 -9.51
N SER A 79 -1.41 -1.89 -9.72
CA SER A 79 -1.76 -3.11 -8.99
C SER A 79 -1.67 -2.90 -7.47
N HIS A 80 -0.62 -2.20 -7.01
CA HIS A 80 -0.47 -1.85 -5.60
C HIS A 80 -1.48 -0.78 -5.12
N ARG A 81 -1.98 0.11 -5.99
CA ARG A 81 -3.12 0.98 -5.66
C ARG A 81 -4.43 0.18 -5.52
N LYS A 82 -4.72 -0.77 -6.43
CA LYS A 82 -5.93 -1.63 -6.39
C LYS A 82 -6.08 -2.34 -5.03
N VAL A 83 -4.97 -2.68 -4.35
CA VAL A 83 -4.97 -3.37 -3.03
C VAL A 83 -4.43 -2.52 -1.86
N ALA A 84 -4.35 -1.19 -2.01
CA ALA A 84 -3.72 -0.28 -1.03
C ALA A 84 -4.28 -0.40 0.40
N VAL A 85 -5.58 -0.68 0.53
CA VAL A 85 -6.27 -0.87 1.81
C VAL A 85 -5.65 -2.02 2.62
N ASP A 86 -5.38 -3.16 1.99
CA ASP A 86 -4.89 -4.34 2.70
C ASP A 86 -3.39 -4.25 3.03
N PHE A 87 -2.61 -3.52 2.21
CA PHE A 87 -1.25 -3.13 2.59
C PHE A 87 -1.24 -2.24 3.85
N TRP A 88 -2.16 -1.27 3.95
CA TRP A 88 -2.25 -0.43 5.15
C TRP A 88 -2.79 -1.17 6.38
N LYS A 89 -3.74 -2.11 6.23
CA LYS A 89 -4.11 -3.06 7.32
C LYS A 89 -2.90 -3.86 7.79
N PHE A 90 -2.08 -4.36 6.86
CA PHE A 90 -0.89 -5.13 7.18
C PHE A 90 0.19 -4.27 7.86
N TRP A 91 0.33 -3.00 7.47
CA TRP A 91 1.19 -2.05 8.19
C TRP A 91 0.66 -1.73 9.60
N LEU A 92 -0.64 -1.42 9.76
CA LEU A 92 -1.28 -1.12 11.04
C LEU A 92 -1.16 -2.29 12.03
N SER A 93 -1.40 -3.53 11.60
CA SER A 93 -1.29 -4.74 12.43
C SER A 93 0.14 -5.10 12.85
N GLN A 94 1.16 -4.39 12.35
CA GLN A 94 2.55 -4.48 12.83
C GLN A 94 2.92 -3.38 13.83
N GLN A 95 2.02 -2.43 14.12
CA GLN A 95 2.27 -1.34 15.07
C GLN A 95 1.97 -1.77 16.51
N LYS A 96 2.66 -1.16 17.48
CA LYS A 96 2.45 -1.44 18.91
C LYS A 96 1.12 -0.91 19.46
N ASP A 97 0.65 0.17 18.85
CA ASP A 97 -0.57 0.90 19.16
C ASP A 97 -1.16 1.29 17.79
N PRO A 98 -2.06 0.48 17.22
CA PRO A 98 -2.61 0.71 15.88
C PRO A 98 -3.54 1.92 15.81
N ASP A 99 -4.21 2.28 16.91
CA ASP A 99 -5.21 3.34 16.94
C ASP A 99 -4.56 4.75 16.91
N ASN A 100 -3.39 4.88 17.56
CA ASN A 100 -2.56 6.09 17.48
C ASN A 100 -1.45 6.02 16.41
N ALA A 101 -1.40 4.96 15.59
CA ALA A 101 -0.35 4.78 14.59
C ALA A 101 -0.47 5.77 13.43
N ARG A 102 0.54 6.62 13.27
CA ARG A 102 0.68 7.52 12.12
C ARG A 102 1.80 7.09 11.19
N ALA A 103 1.54 7.06 9.89
CA ALA A 103 2.53 6.78 8.85
C ALA A 103 3.30 8.04 8.43
N ILE A 104 2.69 9.22 8.53
CA ILE A 104 3.32 10.53 8.34
C ILE A 104 2.97 11.50 9.48
N ASP A 105 3.99 12.15 10.04
CA ASP A 105 3.87 13.20 11.05
C ASP A 105 4.42 14.54 10.53
N ILE A 106 3.99 15.64 11.14
CA ILE A 106 4.51 16.99 10.95
C ILE A 106 5.06 17.52 12.29
N ASP A 107 6.27 18.09 12.26
CA ASP A 107 6.88 18.78 13.41
C ASP A 107 6.56 20.28 13.32
N THR A 108 5.56 20.71 14.06
CA THR A 108 5.11 22.10 14.09
C THR A 108 6.11 23.05 14.74
N THR A 109 7.10 22.55 15.50
CA THR A 109 8.14 23.39 16.13
C THR A 109 9.25 23.78 15.15
N HIS A 110 9.42 23.01 14.08
CA HIS A 110 10.36 23.25 12.99
C HIS A 110 9.68 23.51 11.64
N SER A 111 8.40 23.90 11.66
CA SER A 111 7.61 24.29 10.48
C SER A 111 7.27 25.79 10.54
N ASN A 112 7.16 26.44 9.39
CA ASN A 112 6.87 27.88 9.25
C ASN A 112 5.82 28.13 8.16
N GLY A 113 4.96 29.13 8.35
CA GLY A 113 3.84 29.48 7.45
C GLY A 113 2.60 28.60 7.57
N VAL A 114 2.62 27.56 8.42
CA VAL A 114 1.57 26.53 8.51
C VAL A 114 0.58 26.78 9.66
N TYR A 115 -0.71 26.63 9.38
CA TYR A 115 -1.82 26.73 10.34
C TYR A 115 -2.97 25.78 9.98
N ASN A 116 -4.01 25.70 10.82
CA ASN A 116 -5.18 24.81 10.66
C ASN A 116 -4.79 23.38 10.26
N ILE A 117 -3.83 22.80 10.98
CA ILE A 117 -3.32 21.45 10.72
C ILE A 117 -4.36 20.42 11.15
N GLU A 118 -4.87 19.68 10.18
CA GLU A 118 -5.78 18.55 10.37
C GLU A 118 -5.05 17.26 10.00
N CYS A 119 -5.25 16.22 10.81
CA CYS A 119 -4.63 14.91 10.60
C CYS A 119 -5.71 13.84 10.33
N PRO A 120 -6.56 13.98 9.28
CA PRO A 120 -7.77 13.18 9.11
C PRO A 120 -7.51 11.69 8.85
N TYR A 121 -6.28 11.34 8.45
CA TYR A 121 -5.84 9.99 8.12
C TYR A 121 -4.46 9.71 8.77
N PHE A 122 -4.09 8.44 8.92
CA PHE A 122 -2.74 8.07 9.37
C PHE A 122 -1.67 8.27 8.29
N ASP A 123 -2.05 8.20 7.01
CA ASP A 123 -1.21 8.32 5.81
C ASP A 123 -1.24 9.72 5.16
N GLY A 124 -1.85 10.70 5.83
CA GLY A 124 -1.91 12.08 5.35
C GLY A 124 -1.95 13.13 6.45
N ILE A 125 -1.61 14.36 6.06
CA ILE A 125 -1.77 15.60 6.82
C ILE A 125 -2.38 16.65 5.88
N SER A 126 -3.33 17.43 6.39
CA SER A 126 -3.91 18.59 5.71
C SER A 126 -3.58 19.84 6.52
N PHE A 127 -3.37 20.97 5.86
CA PHE A 127 -3.10 22.24 6.53
C PHE A 127 -3.41 23.42 5.62
N ARG A 128 -3.41 24.62 6.21
CA ARG A 128 -3.45 25.89 5.47
C ARG A 128 -2.15 26.67 5.59
N TRP A 129 -1.94 27.52 4.60
CA TRP A 129 -0.84 28.47 4.52
C TRP A 129 -1.24 29.67 3.65
N ASN A 130 -0.46 30.75 3.71
CA ASN A 130 -0.72 31.96 2.94
C ASN A 130 0.09 31.95 1.63
N GLY A 131 -0.59 32.06 0.48
CA GLY A 131 0.03 31.92 -0.85
C GLY A 131 1.24 32.82 -1.08
N LYS A 132 1.09 34.12 -0.77
CA LYS A 132 2.15 35.12 -0.88
C LYS A 132 3.36 34.89 0.05
N ALA A 133 3.17 34.24 1.20
CA ALA A 133 4.24 33.99 2.15
C ALA A 133 4.99 32.67 1.89
N GLY A 134 4.38 31.71 1.19
CA GLY A 134 4.86 30.34 1.12
C GLY A 134 4.71 29.58 2.44
N VAL A 135 5.16 28.33 2.45
CA VAL A 135 5.19 27.47 3.64
C VAL A 135 6.39 26.53 3.58
N SER A 136 6.96 26.22 4.74
CA SER A 136 7.97 25.18 4.89
C SER A 136 7.59 24.30 6.06
N ILE A 137 7.13 23.08 5.78
CA ILE A 137 6.82 22.09 6.82
C ILE A 137 7.97 21.11 7.00
N ASN A 138 8.10 20.53 8.19
CA ASN A 138 9.08 19.49 8.46
C ASN A 138 8.38 18.17 8.79
N ILE A 139 8.52 17.17 7.92
CA ILE A 139 7.75 15.92 7.96
C ILE A 139 8.61 14.71 8.32
N ARG A 140 7.97 13.73 8.98
CA ARG A 140 8.59 12.45 9.38
C ARG A 140 7.77 11.30 8.83
N PHE A 141 8.47 10.26 8.37
CA PHE A 141 7.83 9.03 7.88
C PHE A 141 8.08 7.85 8.81
N ASN A 142 7.02 7.11 9.13
CA ASN A 142 7.02 6.06 10.15
C ASN A 142 6.85 4.64 9.59
N PHE A 143 7.01 4.45 8.29
CA PHE A 143 6.96 3.17 7.58
C PHE A 143 8.23 2.95 6.76
N LEU A 144 8.34 1.77 6.16
CA LEU A 144 9.37 1.41 5.20
C LEU A 144 8.72 0.87 3.93
N SER A 145 9.40 1.01 2.79
CA SER A 145 8.97 0.34 1.56
C SER A 145 8.88 -1.19 1.71
N THR A 146 9.55 -1.79 2.70
CA THR A 146 9.46 -3.23 2.99
C THR A 146 8.32 -3.63 3.93
N ASP A 147 7.75 -2.72 4.71
CA ASP A 147 6.75 -3.09 5.75
C ASP A 147 5.41 -3.53 5.15
N PHE A 148 5.20 -3.24 3.86
CA PHE A 148 4.05 -3.67 3.06
C PHE A 148 4.20 -5.09 2.45
N SER A 149 5.28 -5.83 2.75
CA SER A 149 5.44 -7.22 2.32
C SER A 149 5.74 -8.16 3.48
N ARG A 150 5.11 -9.34 3.46
CA ARG A 150 5.36 -10.42 4.42
C ARG A 150 6.68 -11.17 4.15
N ILE A 151 7.23 -11.06 2.95
CA ILE A 151 8.39 -11.86 2.51
C ILE A 151 9.69 -11.12 2.86
N LYS A 152 10.55 -11.76 3.66
CA LYS A 152 11.86 -11.20 4.01
C LYS A 152 12.80 -11.24 2.81
N GLY A 153 13.58 -10.18 2.61
CA GLY A 153 14.59 -10.08 1.55
C GLY A 153 14.10 -9.55 0.19
N VAL A 154 12.82 -9.19 0.04
CA VAL A 154 12.31 -8.64 -1.22
C VAL A 154 12.68 -7.17 -1.45
N LYS A 155 12.66 -6.74 -2.72
CA LYS A 155 12.68 -5.33 -3.12
C LYS A 155 11.43 -4.64 -2.55
N GLY A 156 11.60 -3.75 -1.57
CA GLY A 156 10.48 -2.99 -0.99
C GLY A 156 9.68 -2.22 -2.05
N ILE A 157 8.39 -2.04 -1.81
CA ILE A 157 7.41 -1.47 -2.74
C ILE A 157 7.73 0.00 -3.08
N PRO A 158 7.64 0.42 -4.36
CA PRO A 158 7.76 1.82 -4.78
C PRO A 158 6.53 2.66 -4.35
N LEU A 159 6.79 3.87 -3.84
CA LEU A 159 5.76 4.73 -3.25
C LEU A 159 5.86 6.15 -3.84
N ARG A 160 4.85 6.98 -3.57
CA ARG A 160 4.77 8.38 -3.97
C ARG A 160 4.57 9.24 -2.73
N LEU A 161 5.37 10.30 -2.58
CA LEU A 161 4.95 11.46 -1.77
C LEU A 161 4.05 12.28 -2.66
N HIS A 162 2.79 12.43 -2.27
CA HIS A 162 1.77 13.14 -3.04
C HIS A 162 1.37 14.42 -2.31
N VAL A 163 1.18 15.50 -3.07
CA VAL A 163 0.73 16.80 -2.55
C VAL A 163 -0.38 17.32 -3.46
N ALA A 164 -1.48 17.76 -2.85
CA ALA A 164 -2.61 18.38 -3.53
C ALA A 164 -2.89 19.75 -2.90
N SER A 165 -3.09 20.79 -3.71
CA SER A 165 -3.20 22.18 -3.26
C SER A 165 -4.30 22.95 -4.00
N GLN A 166 -5.04 23.79 -3.28
CA GLN A 166 -6.16 24.60 -3.81
C GLN A 166 -6.38 25.87 -2.98
N ALA A 167 -6.68 27.00 -3.62
CA ALA A 167 -6.98 28.25 -2.93
C ALA A 167 -8.38 28.20 -2.27
N VAL A 168 -8.46 28.56 -1.00
CA VAL A 168 -9.68 28.37 -0.19
C VAL A 168 -10.81 29.32 -0.57
N ALA A 169 -10.48 30.55 -0.97
CA ALA A 169 -11.47 31.61 -1.20
C ALA A 169 -12.11 31.60 -2.60
N ALA A 170 -11.79 30.61 -3.45
CA ALA A 170 -12.23 30.55 -4.84
C ALA A 170 -12.68 29.14 -5.23
N GLU A 171 -13.99 28.90 -5.17
CA GLU A 171 -14.66 27.63 -5.57
C GLU A 171 -14.37 27.22 -7.03
N SER A 172 -13.89 28.15 -7.86
CA SER A 172 -13.48 27.94 -9.26
C SER A 172 -12.01 27.57 -9.45
N THR A 173 -11.16 27.57 -8.41
CA THR A 173 -9.75 27.20 -8.57
C THR A 173 -9.58 25.68 -8.64
N PRO A 174 -8.80 25.15 -9.61
CA PRO A 174 -8.59 23.72 -9.73
C PRO A 174 -7.71 23.19 -8.60
N LEU A 175 -8.03 21.98 -8.11
CA LEU A 175 -7.20 21.23 -7.18
C LEU A 175 -6.00 20.62 -7.93
N GLU A 176 -4.89 21.36 -7.98
CA GLU A 176 -3.62 20.87 -8.52
C GLU A 176 -3.08 19.71 -7.68
N ARG A 177 -2.31 18.83 -8.32
CA ARG A 177 -1.70 17.66 -7.70
C ARG A 177 -0.33 17.40 -8.29
N CYS A 178 0.66 17.16 -7.44
CA CYS A 178 2.00 16.75 -7.82
C CYS A 178 2.49 15.57 -6.95
N TYR A 179 3.54 14.90 -7.40
CA TYR A 179 4.19 13.84 -6.64
C TYR A 179 5.65 13.63 -7.03
N CYS A 180 6.43 13.05 -6.12
CA CYS A 180 7.73 12.45 -6.44
C CYS A 180 7.72 10.97 -6.02
N GLN A 181 8.55 10.14 -6.65
CA GLN A 181 8.71 8.77 -6.16
C GLN A 181 9.57 8.77 -4.89
N ILE A 182 9.22 7.93 -3.92
CA ILE A 182 9.97 7.77 -2.66
C ILE A 182 10.22 6.30 -2.36
N LYS A 183 11.34 6.02 -1.70
CA LYS A 183 11.66 4.69 -1.16
C LYS A 183 12.29 4.82 0.22
N LEU A 184 11.71 4.12 1.20
CA LEU A 184 12.03 4.30 2.61
C LEU A 184 12.84 3.13 3.18
N PHE A 185 13.91 3.47 3.89
CA PHE A 185 14.90 2.56 4.46
C PHE A 185 15.05 2.71 5.98
N ARG A 186 15.67 1.71 6.63
CA ARG A 186 16.08 1.78 8.04
C ARG A 186 17.43 2.46 8.19
N ASP A 187 17.60 3.14 9.33
CA ASP A 187 18.85 3.74 9.78
C ASP A 187 19.42 4.72 8.73
N LYS A 188 20.71 4.64 8.40
CA LYS A 188 21.34 5.35 7.28
C LYS A 188 21.29 4.54 5.98
N GLY A 189 20.08 4.06 5.65
CA GLY A 189 19.84 3.17 4.52
C GLY A 189 19.80 3.88 3.17
N ALA A 190 19.20 5.07 3.11
CA ALA A 190 19.17 5.92 1.93
C ALA A 190 20.57 6.32 1.47
N GLU A 191 21.43 6.76 2.41
CA GLU A 191 22.79 7.19 2.12
C GLU A 191 23.70 6.03 1.70
N ARG A 192 23.52 4.84 2.29
CA ARG A 192 24.17 3.61 1.79
C ARG A 192 23.74 3.33 0.36
N LYS A 193 22.43 3.31 0.08
CA LYS A 193 21.88 2.96 -1.22
C LYS A 193 22.32 3.94 -2.32
N ASN A 194 22.25 5.26 -2.08
CA ASN A 194 22.78 6.27 -2.99
C ASN A 194 24.27 6.07 -3.30
N LYS A 195 25.09 5.75 -2.29
CA LYS A 195 26.52 5.47 -2.47
C LYS A 195 26.78 4.14 -3.21
N ASP A 196 25.91 3.15 -3.06
CA ASP A 196 26.01 1.89 -3.80
C ASP A 196 25.63 2.07 -5.28
N ASP A 197 24.60 2.87 -5.54
CA ASP A 197 24.08 3.12 -6.89
C ASP A 197 24.96 4.08 -7.70
N ALA A 198 25.51 5.13 -7.09
CA ALA A 198 26.52 5.98 -7.71
C ALA A 198 27.74 5.16 -8.16
N ARG A 199 28.26 4.29 -7.27
CA ARG A 199 29.38 3.38 -7.57
C ARG A 199 29.02 2.25 -8.53
N HIS A 200 27.72 1.96 -8.73
CA HIS A 200 27.28 1.07 -9.78
C HIS A 200 27.39 1.77 -11.15
N ILE A 201 26.83 2.96 -11.29
CA ILE A 201 26.88 3.73 -12.55
C ILE A 201 28.31 4.10 -12.93
N GLU A 202 29.13 4.56 -11.98
CA GLU A 202 30.56 4.83 -12.18
C GLU A 202 31.26 3.63 -12.84
N LYS A 203 31.01 2.41 -12.34
CA LYS A 203 31.56 1.16 -12.90
C LYS A 203 30.95 0.73 -14.23
N GLN A 204 29.73 1.16 -14.57
CA GLN A 204 29.16 0.93 -15.89
C GLN A 204 29.76 1.92 -16.91
N LEU A 205 29.91 3.20 -16.55
CA LEU A 205 30.56 4.19 -17.39
C LEU A 205 32.03 3.83 -17.63
N GLU A 206 32.77 3.42 -16.59
CA GLU A 206 34.18 3.01 -16.69
C GLU A 206 34.40 1.94 -17.77
N LYS A 207 33.49 0.95 -17.87
CA LYS A 207 33.53 -0.10 -18.89
C LYS A 207 33.16 0.38 -20.29
N LEU A 208 32.39 1.46 -20.40
CA LEU A 208 31.91 2.03 -21.65
C LEU A 208 32.78 3.19 -22.16
N ARG A 209 33.65 3.75 -21.31
CA ARG A 209 34.52 4.88 -21.67
C ARG A 209 35.50 4.45 -22.77
N GLY A 210 35.55 5.23 -23.84
CA GLY A 210 36.43 4.96 -24.97
C GLY A 210 37.91 5.04 -24.59
N LYS A 211 38.78 4.44 -25.42
CA LYS A 211 40.25 4.49 -25.26
C LYS A 211 40.83 5.92 -25.17
N ASN A 212 40.07 6.93 -25.58
CA ASN A 212 40.45 8.33 -25.62
C ASN A 212 40.10 9.10 -24.34
N GLY A 213 39.43 8.49 -23.36
CA GLY A 213 38.95 9.17 -22.15
C GLY A 213 37.62 9.92 -22.29
N GLU A 214 37.14 10.13 -23.52
CA GLU A 214 35.83 10.69 -23.85
C GLU A 214 34.68 9.97 -23.09
N PRO A 215 33.77 10.72 -22.43
CA PRO A 215 32.61 10.12 -21.75
C PRO A 215 31.66 9.47 -22.77
N HIS A 216 31.24 8.24 -22.50
CA HIS A 216 30.38 7.49 -23.42
C HIS A 216 28.99 8.15 -23.54
N PRO A 217 28.39 8.27 -24.73
CA PRO A 217 27.12 8.99 -24.93
C PRO A 217 25.94 8.47 -24.09
N MET A 218 25.98 7.21 -23.62
CA MET A 218 25.01 6.69 -22.63
C MET A 218 24.97 7.47 -21.31
N TRP A 219 25.99 8.27 -20.98
CA TRP A 219 25.96 9.19 -19.84
C TRP A 219 24.81 10.20 -19.92
N LEU A 220 24.42 10.62 -21.14
CA LEU A 220 23.27 11.50 -21.38
C LEU A 220 21.92 10.81 -21.07
N GLY A 221 21.90 9.48 -20.96
CA GLY A 221 20.71 8.69 -20.60
C GLY A 221 20.48 8.56 -19.09
N TYR A 222 21.27 9.25 -18.25
CA TYR A 222 21.12 9.26 -16.79
C TYR A 222 20.84 10.67 -16.28
N LEU A 223 19.94 10.80 -15.30
CA LEU A 223 19.69 12.07 -14.61
C LEU A 223 20.82 12.36 -13.62
N GLN A 224 21.35 13.59 -13.65
CA GLN A 224 22.26 14.06 -12.62
C GLN A 224 21.54 14.20 -11.28
N THR A 225 22.18 13.74 -10.19
CA THR A 225 21.69 13.93 -8.82
C THR A 225 21.43 15.40 -8.52
N GLN A 226 20.18 15.72 -8.17
CA GLN A 226 19.78 17.03 -7.68
C GLN A 226 19.91 17.06 -6.15
N PRO A 227 20.28 18.21 -5.53
CA PRO A 227 20.42 18.32 -4.08
C PRO A 227 19.08 18.28 -3.33
N TYR A 228 17.98 18.57 -4.03
CA TYR A 228 16.59 18.49 -3.58
C TYR A 228 15.73 17.80 -4.65
N THR A 229 14.53 17.37 -4.29
CA THR A 229 13.56 16.77 -5.22
C THR A 229 12.37 17.70 -5.44
N VAL A 230 12.23 18.21 -6.66
CA VAL A 230 10.99 18.87 -7.11
C VAL A 230 9.92 17.81 -7.38
N LEU A 231 8.69 18.02 -6.90
CA LEU A 231 7.57 17.14 -7.20
C LEU A 231 7.01 17.44 -8.60
N CYS A 232 6.61 16.41 -9.34
CA CYS A 232 6.15 16.51 -10.72
C CYS A 232 4.63 16.43 -10.84
N ALA A 233 4.06 17.11 -11.84
CA ALA A 233 2.65 17.02 -12.19
C ALA A 233 2.22 15.57 -12.55
N PHE A 234 0.93 15.26 -12.42
CA PHE A 234 0.38 14.04 -13.01
C PHE A 234 0.28 14.18 -14.53
N ALA A 235 0.97 13.31 -15.27
CA ALA A 235 0.93 13.28 -16.73
C ALA A 235 -0.41 12.77 -17.32
N SER A 236 -1.32 12.24 -16.48
CA SER A 236 -2.65 11.81 -16.87
C SER A 236 -3.70 12.88 -16.59
N SER A 237 -4.59 13.14 -17.55
CA SER A 237 -5.68 14.12 -17.44
C SER A 237 -6.68 13.82 -16.32
N SER A 238 -6.73 12.57 -15.85
CA SER A 238 -7.25 12.19 -14.54
C SER A 238 -6.11 11.80 -13.60
N PRO A 239 -5.86 12.53 -12.50
CA PRO A 239 -5.16 11.96 -11.35
C PRO A 239 -6.07 10.89 -10.70
N PRO A 240 -5.50 9.89 -10.00
CA PRO A 240 -6.31 8.91 -9.28
C PRO A 240 -7.20 9.61 -8.24
N PRO A 241 -8.42 9.11 -7.97
CA PRO A 241 -9.33 9.71 -7.00
C PRO A 241 -8.71 9.73 -5.60
N LEU A 242 -9.06 10.74 -4.80
CA LEU A 242 -8.65 10.87 -3.40
C LEU A 242 -9.44 9.92 -2.47
N THR A 243 -9.67 8.67 -2.91
CA THR A 243 -10.16 7.59 -2.05
C THR A 243 -9.02 7.15 -1.13
N HIS A 244 -8.76 7.94 -0.10
CA HIS A 244 -7.81 7.61 0.96
C HIS A 244 -8.16 6.23 1.53
N PRO A 245 -7.18 5.31 1.69
CA PRO A 245 -7.42 3.98 2.22
C PRO A 245 -8.14 3.99 3.57
N HIS A 246 -7.95 5.03 4.39
CA HIS A 246 -8.69 5.24 5.64
C HIS A 246 -10.21 5.38 5.44
N HIS A 247 -10.71 6.05 4.40
CA HIS A 247 -12.15 6.12 4.12
C HIS A 247 -12.73 4.76 3.78
N LEU A 248 -12.00 3.94 3.01
CA LEU A 248 -12.41 2.57 2.67
C LEU A 248 -12.35 1.65 3.91
N LEU A 249 -11.38 1.85 4.80
CA LEU A 249 -11.30 1.15 6.10
C LEU A 249 -12.49 1.50 7.00
N GLN A 250 -12.78 2.79 7.16
CA GLN A 250 -13.88 3.26 8.00
C GLN A 250 -15.25 2.86 7.42
N GLN A 251 -15.43 2.94 6.09
CA GLN A 251 -16.64 2.46 5.43
C GLN A 251 -16.82 0.95 5.57
N GLN A 252 -15.74 0.16 5.51
CA GLN A 252 -15.78 -1.29 5.74
C GLN A 252 -16.12 -1.64 7.20
N GLN A 253 -15.60 -0.89 8.18
CA GLN A 253 -16.00 -1.02 9.59
C GLN A 253 -17.47 -0.62 9.83
N GLN A 254 -17.95 0.45 9.19
CA GLN A 254 -19.35 0.88 9.25
C GLN A 254 -20.28 -0.15 8.62
N GLN A 255 -19.97 -0.68 7.44
CA GLN A 255 -20.72 -1.76 6.80
C GLN A 255 -20.77 -3.03 7.65
N TYR A 256 -19.67 -3.38 8.33
CA TYR A 256 -19.64 -4.48 9.28
C TYR A 256 -20.58 -4.23 10.47
N HIS A 257 -20.51 -3.05 11.11
CA HIS A 257 -21.41 -2.67 12.20
C HIS A 257 -22.88 -2.57 11.78
N ASP A 258 -23.18 -2.09 10.58
CA ASP A 258 -24.54 -1.98 10.06
C ASP A 258 -25.12 -3.36 9.69
N HIS A 259 -24.29 -4.29 9.21
CA HIS A 259 -24.67 -5.69 9.02
C HIS A 259 -25.05 -6.35 10.35
N TYR A 260 -24.23 -6.14 11.40
CA TYR A 260 -24.54 -6.60 12.76
C TYR A 260 -25.79 -5.92 13.36
N ARG A 261 -25.99 -4.61 13.13
CA ARG A 261 -27.18 -3.89 13.63
C ARG A 261 -28.45 -4.45 13.01
N ARG A 262 -28.48 -4.65 11.68
CA ARG A 262 -29.61 -5.28 11.00
C ARG A 262 -29.88 -6.71 11.46
N PHE A 263 -28.84 -7.48 11.78
CA PHE A 263 -29.01 -8.83 12.34
C PHE A 263 -29.74 -8.81 13.69
N ASN A 264 -29.38 -7.89 14.59
CA ASN A 264 -30.03 -7.73 15.90
C ASN A 264 -31.44 -7.10 15.81
N GLU A 265 -31.70 -6.22 14.86
CA GLU A 265 -33.02 -5.61 14.65
C GLU A 265 -34.10 -6.65 14.25
N HIS A 266 -33.70 -7.80 13.71
CA HIS A 266 -34.61 -8.91 13.40
C HIS A 266 -34.82 -9.90 14.57
N THR A 267 -34.23 -9.69 15.75
CA THR A 267 -34.31 -10.64 16.88
C THR A 267 -35.21 -10.19 18.04
N THR A 268 -35.96 -9.09 17.92
CA THR A 268 -36.79 -8.56 19.03
C THR A 268 -38.09 -9.33 19.23
N VAL A 269 -38.06 -10.38 20.05
CA VAL A 269 -39.25 -10.99 20.66
C VAL A 269 -39.53 -10.35 22.02
N SER A 270 -40.80 -10.03 22.29
CA SER A 270 -41.24 -9.22 23.43
C SER A 270 -40.91 -9.81 24.81
N SER A 271 -40.58 -8.93 25.76
CA SER A 271 -40.73 -9.19 27.20
C SER A 271 -41.35 -7.98 27.91
N LEU A 272 -42.09 -8.22 29.00
CA LEU A 272 -42.91 -7.24 29.70
C LEU A 272 -42.21 -6.71 30.98
N PRO A 273 -42.54 -5.49 31.45
CA PRO A 273 -41.87 -4.88 32.60
C PRO A 273 -42.29 -5.49 33.95
N MET A 274 -41.36 -5.50 34.91
CA MET A 274 -41.59 -5.86 36.31
C MET A 274 -41.44 -4.64 37.24
N THR A 275 -42.14 -4.65 38.38
CA THR A 275 -42.22 -3.55 39.35
C THR A 275 -41.41 -3.83 40.64
N PRO A 276 -41.01 -2.79 41.41
CA PRO A 276 -40.16 -2.94 42.61
C PRO A 276 -40.91 -2.82 43.95
N THR A 277 -40.35 -3.41 45.04
CA THR A 277 -40.88 -3.32 46.42
C THR A 277 -39.81 -3.23 47.53
N THR A 278 -39.51 -1.99 47.94
CA THR A 278 -39.37 -1.44 49.32
C THR A 278 -38.88 -2.28 50.52
N THR A 279 -37.65 -1.99 50.98
CA THR A 279 -37.19 -1.55 52.35
C THR A 279 -37.74 -2.16 53.67
N THR A 280 -36.85 -2.44 54.65
CA THR A 280 -36.98 -2.19 56.13
C THR A 280 -35.59 -2.22 56.84
N GLN A 281 -35.44 -1.71 58.08
CA GLN A 281 -34.16 -1.38 58.79
C GLN A 281 -33.92 -2.13 60.14
N GLY A 282 -32.68 -2.04 60.69
CA GLY A 282 -32.28 -2.37 62.09
C GLY A 282 -30.83 -2.94 62.17
N VAL A 283 -29.77 -2.30 62.71
CA VAL A 283 -29.43 -1.83 64.08
C VAL A 283 -29.25 -2.99 65.10
N GLY A 284 -28.11 -3.21 65.81
CA GLY A 284 -26.77 -2.58 65.77
C GLY A 284 -25.84 -2.95 66.96
N VAL A 285 -24.68 -2.28 67.10
CA VAL A 285 -23.76 -2.20 68.29
C VAL A 285 -22.70 -3.33 68.50
N LYS A 286 -21.65 -3.08 69.33
CA LYS A 286 -20.35 -3.79 69.46
C LYS A 286 -19.91 -4.01 70.93
N ARG A 287 -19.02 -4.99 71.24
CA ARG A 287 -17.65 -4.85 71.87
C ARG A 287 -17.01 -6.21 72.35
N PRO A 288 -15.68 -6.30 72.64
CA PRO A 288 -14.89 -7.56 72.60
C PRO A 288 -14.00 -7.91 73.82
N TYR A 289 -13.44 -9.14 73.89
CA TYR A 289 -12.21 -9.49 74.66
C TYR A 289 -11.37 -10.65 74.03
N ASP A 290 -10.13 -10.32 73.61
CA ASP A 290 -8.80 -10.92 73.84
C ASP A 290 -8.37 -12.44 73.84
N MET A 291 -7.07 -12.62 73.47
CA MET A 291 -6.05 -13.67 73.79
C MET A 291 -5.91 -15.04 73.05
N THR A 292 -4.63 -15.45 72.89
CA THR A 292 -4.04 -16.67 72.23
C THR A 292 -3.06 -17.41 73.17
N PRO A 293 -2.57 -18.66 72.91
CA PRO A 293 -1.14 -18.83 72.49
C PRO A 293 -0.67 -20.14 71.76
N GLY A 294 0.51 -20.09 71.09
CA GLY A 294 1.45 -21.21 70.76
C GLY A 294 1.29 -21.92 69.38
N GLY A 295 2.31 -22.37 68.63
CA GLY A 295 3.80 -22.31 68.70
C GLY A 295 4.48 -23.67 68.31
N GLY A 296 5.63 -23.82 67.63
CA GLY A 296 6.57 -22.91 66.90
C GLY A 296 7.93 -23.59 66.55
N VAL A 297 8.64 -23.15 65.47
CA VAL A 297 10.00 -23.60 64.96
C VAL A 297 10.06 -25.11 64.50
N THR A 298 10.99 -25.72 63.74
CA THR A 298 12.31 -25.49 63.04
C THR A 298 12.27 -26.00 61.56
N ILE A 299 13.09 -25.65 60.53
CA ILE A 299 14.52 -25.26 60.32
C ILE A 299 15.47 -26.50 60.21
N PRO A 300 16.41 -26.67 59.22
CA PRO A 300 16.90 -25.78 58.14
C PRO A 300 16.81 -26.40 56.66
N PRO A 301 17.81 -26.53 55.72
CA PRO A 301 17.59 -26.72 54.24
C PRO A 301 18.35 -27.99 53.66
N PRO A 302 18.95 -28.10 52.42
CA PRO A 302 18.86 -27.44 51.08
C PRO A 302 18.60 -28.51 49.94
N PRO A 303 19.13 -28.53 48.66
CA PRO A 303 19.74 -27.54 47.72
C PRO A 303 19.26 -27.61 46.22
N SER A 304 19.96 -26.89 45.32
CA SER A 304 20.23 -27.12 43.87
C SER A 304 19.22 -26.80 42.72
N SER A 305 19.57 -25.74 41.95
CA SER A 305 19.46 -25.53 40.47
C SER A 305 18.09 -25.68 39.75
N ALA A 306 17.58 -24.75 38.92
CA ALA A 306 18.24 -23.92 37.89
C ALA A 306 17.31 -22.82 37.30
N ALA A 307 17.90 -21.90 36.50
CA ALA A 307 17.29 -21.05 35.45
C ALA A 307 15.97 -20.29 35.74
N ALA A 308 16.06 -18.95 35.88
CA ALA A 308 14.90 -18.06 35.84
C ALA A 308 14.68 -17.45 34.44
N GLN A 309 13.46 -17.56 33.92
CA GLN A 309 12.95 -16.72 32.82
C GLN A 309 11.64 -16.07 33.26
N HIS A 310 11.56 -14.75 33.27
CA HIS A 310 10.31 -14.02 33.55
C HIS A 310 9.51 -13.89 32.25
N GLN A 311 8.28 -14.41 32.24
CA GLN A 311 7.29 -14.13 31.19
C GLN A 311 6.34 -13.01 31.64
N GLN A 312 5.90 -12.18 30.68
CA GLN A 312 4.81 -11.20 30.88
C GLN A 312 3.46 -11.92 30.84
N PRO A 313 2.40 -11.38 31.49
CA PRO A 313 1.11 -12.05 31.57
C PRO A 313 0.35 -12.03 30.24
N TYR A 314 -0.30 -13.16 29.92
CA TYR A 314 -1.18 -13.27 28.76
C TYR A 314 -2.58 -12.71 29.09
N PHE A 315 -3.09 -11.81 28.25
CA PHE A 315 -4.52 -11.50 28.22
C PHE A 315 -5.30 -12.66 27.58
N MET A 316 -6.35 -13.14 28.24
CA MET A 316 -7.33 -14.03 27.60
C MET A 316 -8.45 -13.22 26.94
N PRO A 317 -8.90 -13.57 25.72
CA PRO A 317 -10.14 -13.06 25.15
C PRO A 317 -11.36 -13.69 25.86
N PRO A 318 -12.52 -13.01 25.89
CA PRO A 318 -13.74 -13.56 26.47
C PRO A 318 -14.29 -14.73 25.64
N THR A 319 -14.76 -15.77 26.31
CA THR A 319 -15.40 -16.94 25.69
C THR A 319 -16.80 -16.60 25.21
N VAL A 320 -17.04 -16.64 23.91
CA VAL A 320 -18.37 -16.54 23.31
C VAL A 320 -19.05 -17.91 23.39
N THR A 321 -20.13 -18.01 24.18
CA THR A 321 -21.07 -19.14 24.11
C THR A 321 -21.83 -19.12 22.79
N ASP A 322 -22.16 -20.29 22.26
CA ASP A 322 -22.82 -20.54 20.96
C ASP A 322 -21.90 -20.54 19.70
N MET A 323 -20.63 -20.92 19.86
CA MET A 323 -19.83 -21.44 18.74
C MET A 323 -19.89 -22.98 18.71
N ASP A 324 -20.39 -23.55 17.60
CA ASP A 324 -20.44 -25.00 17.36
C ASP A 324 -19.03 -25.62 17.44
N PRO A 325 -18.77 -26.58 18.35
CA PRO A 325 -17.46 -27.22 18.48
C PRO A 325 -17.00 -28.00 17.24
N SER A 326 -17.90 -28.32 16.30
CA SER A 326 -17.61 -28.95 15.01
C SER A 326 -17.33 -27.94 13.89
N TYR A 327 -17.51 -26.63 14.12
CA TYR A 327 -17.21 -25.58 13.15
C TYR A 327 -15.69 -25.42 12.95
N VAL A 328 -15.14 -26.26 12.06
CA VAL A 328 -13.84 -26.01 11.44
C VAL A 328 -14.05 -24.94 10.35
N PRO A 329 -13.48 -23.73 10.48
CA PRO A 329 -13.64 -22.71 9.46
C PRO A 329 -13.02 -23.21 8.15
N GLN A 330 -13.85 -23.43 7.12
CA GLN A 330 -13.35 -23.73 5.79
C GLN A 330 -12.71 -22.46 5.20
N GLN A 331 -11.46 -22.26 5.56
CA GLN A 331 -10.51 -21.38 4.88
C GLN A 331 -10.71 -21.54 3.38
N ARG A 332 -11.09 -20.46 2.67
CA ARG A 332 -11.15 -20.45 1.20
C ARG A 332 -9.74 -20.68 0.66
N ARG A 333 -9.41 -21.96 0.47
CA ARG A 333 -8.15 -22.42 -0.09
C ARG A 333 -8.10 -22.04 -1.56
N ARG A 334 -6.88 -21.80 -2.02
CA ARG A 334 -6.47 -21.47 -3.40
C ARG A 334 -6.73 -20.02 -3.79
N THR A 335 -5.65 -19.26 -3.84
CA THR A 335 -5.53 -18.02 -4.62
C THR A 335 -5.38 -18.40 -6.10
N ALA A 336 -6.13 -17.72 -6.98
CA ALA A 336 -5.90 -17.86 -8.42
C ALA A 336 -4.48 -17.40 -8.79
N LYS A 337 -3.86 -18.08 -9.75
CA LYS A 337 -2.57 -17.74 -10.37
C LYS A 337 -2.72 -16.89 -11.63
N LEU A 338 -3.87 -17.01 -12.32
CA LEU A 338 -4.18 -16.26 -13.55
C LEU A 338 -5.68 -15.95 -13.63
N CYS A 339 -6.02 -14.79 -14.20
CA CYS A 339 -7.38 -14.37 -14.50
C CYS A 339 -7.52 -14.11 -16.02
N LEU A 340 -8.52 -14.71 -16.64
CA LEU A 340 -8.82 -14.63 -18.07
C LEU A 340 -10.27 -14.16 -18.29
N PHE A 341 -10.54 -13.40 -19.35
CA PHE A 341 -11.87 -12.90 -19.68
C PHE A 341 -12.45 -13.64 -20.88
N ALA A 342 -13.15 -14.74 -20.61
CA ALA A 342 -13.74 -15.60 -21.64
C ALA A 342 -15.18 -15.21 -21.97
N LYS A 343 -15.45 -14.86 -23.23
CA LYS A 343 -16.81 -14.82 -23.79
C LYS A 343 -17.21 -16.24 -24.20
N LEU A 344 -18.30 -16.75 -23.62
CA LEU A 344 -18.79 -18.10 -23.87
C LEU A 344 -19.81 -18.14 -25.03
N PRO A 345 -20.06 -19.32 -25.63
CA PRO A 345 -21.14 -19.50 -26.59
C PRO A 345 -22.48 -19.00 -26.03
N ASN A 346 -23.23 -18.25 -26.85
CA ASN A 346 -24.50 -17.62 -26.50
C ASN A 346 -24.46 -16.49 -25.44
N GLU A 347 -23.29 -15.98 -25.07
CA GLU A 347 -23.17 -14.85 -24.14
C GLU A 347 -22.70 -13.54 -24.79
N HIS A 348 -23.31 -12.43 -24.36
CA HIS A 348 -22.93 -11.07 -24.77
C HIS A 348 -21.92 -10.40 -23.84
N LEU A 349 -21.53 -11.06 -22.75
CA LEU A 349 -20.61 -10.56 -21.73
C LEU A 349 -19.43 -11.52 -21.57
N HIS A 350 -18.28 -11.00 -21.16
CA HIS A 350 -17.11 -11.82 -20.82
C HIS A 350 -17.22 -12.26 -19.36
N ARG A 351 -17.01 -13.55 -19.09
CA ARG A 351 -16.91 -14.11 -17.73
C ARG A 351 -15.44 -14.15 -17.29
N ALA A 352 -15.18 -13.80 -16.04
CA ALA A 352 -13.89 -14.03 -15.42
C ALA A 352 -13.69 -15.53 -15.13
N ILE A 353 -12.64 -16.10 -15.72
CA ILE A 353 -12.14 -17.45 -15.50
C ILE A 353 -10.89 -17.31 -14.61
N TYR A 354 -10.92 -17.96 -13.45
CA TYR A 354 -9.84 -17.90 -12.47
C TYR A 354 -9.15 -19.25 -12.44
N LEU A 355 -7.90 -19.31 -12.91
CA LEU A 355 -7.09 -20.53 -12.83
C LEU A 355 -6.36 -20.57 -11.50
N GLU A 356 -6.47 -21.70 -10.80
CA GLU A 356 -5.73 -22.04 -9.60
C GLU A 356 -4.39 -22.70 -9.97
N GLU A 357 -4.32 -23.37 -11.11
CA GLU A 357 -3.11 -23.99 -11.68
C GLU A 357 -2.93 -23.59 -13.16
N LEU A 358 -1.69 -23.37 -13.59
CA LEU A 358 -1.38 -22.90 -14.95
C LEU A 358 -1.28 -24.12 -15.89
N THR A 359 -2.38 -24.88 -15.98
CA THR A 359 -2.46 -26.11 -16.74
C THR A 359 -3.70 -26.13 -17.65
N VAL A 360 -3.63 -26.90 -18.73
CA VAL A 360 -4.76 -27.12 -19.63
C VAL A 360 -5.91 -27.84 -18.93
N GLU A 361 -5.62 -28.66 -17.91
CA GLU A 361 -6.64 -29.38 -17.14
C GLU A 361 -7.48 -28.44 -16.26
N ASP A 362 -6.86 -27.52 -15.51
CA ASP A 362 -7.61 -26.50 -14.75
C ASP A 362 -8.32 -25.52 -15.69
N LEU A 363 -7.71 -25.16 -16.84
CA LEU A 363 -8.39 -24.35 -17.86
C LEU A 363 -9.63 -25.05 -18.43
N LYS A 364 -9.57 -26.36 -18.71
CA LYS A 364 -10.73 -27.18 -19.10
C LYS A 364 -11.81 -27.18 -18.03
N ASP A 365 -11.45 -27.48 -16.77
CA ASP A 365 -12.38 -27.55 -15.64
C ASP A 365 -13.11 -26.23 -15.41
N LYS A 366 -12.36 -25.12 -15.37
CA LYS A 366 -12.91 -23.78 -15.15
C LYS A 366 -13.78 -23.31 -16.32
N LEU A 367 -13.46 -23.68 -17.57
CA LEU A 367 -14.33 -23.40 -18.72
C LEU A 367 -15.58 -24.29 -18.72
N ALA A 368 -15.45 -25.61 -18.52
CA ALA A 368 -16.56 -26.56 -18.45
C ALA A 368 -17.63 -26.13 -17.43
N SER A 369 -17.18 -25.87 -16.20
CA SER A 369 -18.02 -25.40 -15.09
C SER A 369 -18.74 -24.09 -15.43
N LYS A 370 -18.09 -23.17 -16.17
CA LYS A 370 -18.69 -21.89 -16.56
C LYS A 370 -19.65 -22.00 -17.75
N MET A 371 -19.52 -23.01 -18.61
CA MET A 371 -20.48 -23.36 -19.66
C MET A 371 -21.66 -24.20 -19.13
N GLY A 372 -21.60 -24.68 -17.88
CA GLY A 372 -22.66 -25.49 -17.26
C GLY A 372 -22.49 -27.01 -17.41
N HIS A 373 -21.33 -27.48 -17.85
CA HIS A 373 -21.00 -28.92 -17.81
C HIS A 373 -20.45 -29.27 -16.42
N GLU A 374 -21.01 -30.30 -15.78
CA GLU A 374 -20.60 -30.72 -14.43
C GLU A 374 -19.22 -31.40 -14.40
N ASN A 375 -18.76 -31.95 -15.53
CA ASN A 375 -17.44 -32.58 -15.68
C ASN A 375 -16.76 -32.12 -16.99
N SER A 376 -15.46 -31.89 -16.94
CA SER A 376 -14.61 -31.60 -18.10
C SER A 376 -14.31 -32.82 -18.97
N SER A 377 -14.71 -34.03 -18.55
CA SER A 377 -14.39 -35.30 -19.21
C SER A 377 -14.91 -35.44 -20.65
N GLN A 378 -15.88 -34.60 -21.06
CA GLN A 378 -16.34 -34.51 -22.45
C GLN A 378 -15.38 -33.69 -23.34
N ILE A 379 -14.49 -32.88 -22.75
CA ILE A 379 -13.63 -31.92 -23.46
C ILE A 379 -12.28 -32.57 -23.75
N LYS A 380 -12.13 -33.06 -24.98
CA LYS A 380 -10.95 -33.81 -25.42
C LYS A 380 -9.72 -32.92 -25.54
N GLU A 381 -9.87 -31.75 -26.14
CA GLU A 381 -8.77 -30.80 -26.39
C GLU A 381 -9.21 -29.33 -26.28
N VAL A 382 -8.23 -28.46 -26.01
CA VAL A 382 -8.37 -27.00 -26.04
C VAL A 382 -7.30 -26.49 -27.01
N VAL A 383 -7.70 -25.66 -27.96
CA VAL A 383 -6.87 -25.21 -29.07
C VAL A 383 -7.03 -23.72 -29.30
N ARG A 384 -5.98 -23.03 -29.74
CA ARG A 384 -6.06 -21.62 -30.18
C ARG A 384 -6.35 -21.58 -31.68
N ARG A 385 -7.23 -20.68 -32.10
CA ARG A 385 -7.43 -20.34 -33.52
C ARG A 385 -6.81 -18.99 -33.82
N VAL A 386 -5.94 -18.91 -34.82
CA VAL A 386 -5.17 -17.68 -35.11
C VAL A 386 -6.01 -16.70 -35.94
N ALA A 387 -6.17 -15.48 -35.44
CA ALA A 387 -6.90 -14.43 -36.15
C ALA A 387 -6.33 -14.21 -37.57
N GLY A 388 -7.22 -14.18 -38.58
CA GLY A 388 -6.86 -14.03 -39.99
C GLY A 388 -6.30 -15.29 -40.68
N LYS A 389 -6.29 -16.46 -40.02
CA LYS A 389 -5.92 -17.75 -40.62
C LYS A 389 -6.89 -18.86 -40.19
N GLU A 390 -8.04 -18.95 -40.88
CA GLU A 390 -9.14 -19.85 -40.51
C GLU A 390 -8.75 -21.33 -40.37
N ASP A 391 -7.75 -21.77 -41.14
CA ASP A 391 -7.26 -23.15 -41.23
C ASP A 391 -6.04 -23.43 -40.32
N VAL A 392 -5.59 -22.44 -39.53
CA VAL A 392 -4.47 -22.60 -38.58
C VAL A 392 -4.98 -22.68 -37.15
N VAL A 393 -5.02 -23.92 -36.67
CA VAL A 393 -5.33 -24.29 -35.28
C VAL A 393 -4.03 -24.70 -34.58
N VAL A 394 -3.81 -24.18 -33.38
CA VAL A 394 -2.61 -24.42 -32.56
C VAL A 394 -3.02 -25.14 -31.27
N GLN A 395 -2.43 -26.29 -31.00
CA GLN A 395 -2.67 -27.01 -29.74
C GLN A 395 -2.17 -26.16 -28.55
N ILE A 396 -2.98 -26.06 -27.49
CA ILE A 396 -2.57 -25.41 -26.24
C ILE A 396 -2.01 -26.47 -25.30
N ASP A 397 -0.84 -26.19 -24.73
CA ASP A 397 -0.20 -26.96 -23.67
C ASP A 397 -0.08 -26.11 -22.38
N ASP A 398 0.43 -26.71 -21.30
CA ASP A 398 0.61 -26.00 -20.02
C ASP A 398 1.59 -24.82 -20.15
N THR A 399 2.55 -24.88 -21.08
CA THR A 399 3.45 -23.76 -21.40
C THR A 399 2.67 -22.56 -21.93
N VAL A 400 1.81 -22.77 -22.92
CA VAL A 400 0.95 -21.73 -23.50
C VAL A 400 -0.04 -21.18 -22.45
N VAL A 401 -0.56 -22.00 -21.53
CA VAL A 401 -1.40 -21.50 -20.42
C VAL A 401 -0.59 -20.67 -19.41
N SER A 402 0.66 -21.04 -19.14
CA SER A 402 1.55 -20.29 -18.25
C SER A 402 2.06 -18.97 -18.83
N ASP A 403 2.12 -18.85 -20.17
CA ASP A 403 2.56 -17.63 -20.88
C ASP A 403 1.39 -16.70 -21.27
N MET A 404 0.13 -17.06 -20.97
CA MET A 404 -1.03 -16.17 -21.13
C MET A 404 -0.93 -14.96 -20.18
N PRO A 405 -1.12 -13.71 -20.67
CA PRO A 405 -1.11 -12.54 -19.81
C PRO A 405 -2.38 -12.44 -18.95
N GLU A 406 -2.27 -11.79 -17.79
CA GLU A 406 -3.41 -11.50 -16.92
C GLU A 406 -4.41 -10.55 -17.59
N GLU A 407 -5.71 -10.74 -17.34
CA GLU A 407 -6.82 -10.03 -18.00
C GLU A 407 -6.92 -10.29 -19.53
N GLN A 408 -6.24 -11.31 -20.08
CA GLN A 408 -6.36 -11.72 -21.49
C GLN A 408 -7.81 -12.03 -21.88
N VAL A 409 -8.28 -11.37 -22.93
CA VAL A 409 -9.61 -11.59 -23.53
C VAL A 409 -9.56 -12.81 -24.44
N LEU A 410 -10.57 -13.68 -24.32
CA LEU A 410 -10.73 -14.90 -25.10
C LEU A 410 -12.18 -14.98 -25.60
N GLU A 411 -12.40 -15.36 -26.85
CA GLU A 411 -13.70 -15.82 -27.32
C GLU A 411 -13.67 -17.35 -27.48
N VAL A 412 -14.68 -18.04 -26.94
CA VAL A 412 -14.72 -19.51 -26.84
C VAL A 412 -15.77 -20.07 -27.80
N GLU A 413 -15.32 -20.77 -28.84
CA GLU A 413 -16.18 -21.55 -29.73
C GLU A 413 -16.14 -23.05 -29.33
N THR A 414 -17.29 -23.70 -29.26
CA THR A 414 -17.41 -25.15 -29.02
C THR A 414 -17.60 -25.89 -30.34
N LYS A 415 -16.82 -26.94 -30.57
CA LYS A 415 -16.97 -27.85 -31.72
C LYS A 415 -17.18 -29.28 -31.24
N SER A 416 -18.31 -29.89 -31.60
CA SER A 416 -18.56 -31.33 -31.43
C SER A 416 -17.74 -32.14 -32.44
N ASN A 417 -17.37 -33.36 -32.06
CA ASN A 417 -16.68 -34.31 -32.92
C ASN A 417 -17.55 -35.56 -33.11
N ASP A 418 -18.27 -35.60 -34.24
CA ASP A 418 -19.39 -36.50 -34.54
C ASP A 418 -19.07 -38.02 -34.45
N ASN A 419 -17.79 -38.39 -34.36
CA ASN A 419 -17.33 -39.78 -34.25
C ASN A 419 -17.21 -40.31 -32.80
N ASP A 420 -17.22 -39.43 -31.80
CA ASP A 420 -16.74 -39.76 -30.44
C ASP A 420 -17.47 -38.97 -29.32
N ASP A 421 -18.56 -38.28 -29.68
CA ASP A 421 -19.42 -37.44 -28.80
C ASP A 421 -18.65 -36.41 -27.94
N SER A 422 -17.43 -36.07 -28.38
CA SER A 422 -16.47 -35.28 -27.62
C SER A 422 -16.37 -33.84 -28.11
N LEU A 423 -16.11 -32.94 -27.16
CA LEU A 423 -16.05 -31.49 -27.36
C LEU A 423 -14.60 -31.02 -27.51
N THR A 424 -14.41 -30.10 -28.45
CA THR A 424 -13.19 -29.32 -28.65
C THR A 424 -13.49 -27.86 -28.34
N LEU A 425 -12.68 -27.23 -27.48
CA LEU A 425 -12.77 -25.79 -27.24
C LEU A 425 -11.76 -25.05 -28.11
N MET A 426 -12.26 -24.15 -28.95
CA MET A 426 -11.43 -23.24 -29.74
C MET A 426 -11.41 -21.88 -29.06
N LEU A 427 -10.23 -21.41 -28.68
CA LEU A 427 -9.99 -20.11 -28.07
C LEU A 427 -9.49 -19.14 -29.15
N LEU A 428 -10.23 -18.05 -29.38
CA LEU A 428 -9.87 -17.00 -30.33
C LEU A 428 -9.23 -15.84 -29.55
N TYR A 429 -7.94 -15.61 -29.80
CA TYR A 429 -7.10 -14.51 -29.29
C TYR A 429 -5.77 -14.44 -30.05
#